data_AF-A0A087TF16-F1
#
_entry.id   AF-A0A087TF16-F1
#
_cell.length_a   1.000
_cell.length_b   1.000
_cell.length_c   1.000
_cell.angle_alpha   90.00
_cell.angle_beta   90.00
_cell.angle_gamma   90.00
#
_symmetry.space_group_name_H-M   'P 1'
#
loop_
_entity.id
_entity.type
_entity.pdbx_description
1 polymer ?
#
loop_
_entity_poly.entity_id
_entity_poly.type
_entity_poly.pdbx_seq_one_letter_code
_entity_poly.pdbx_strand_id
1 'polypeptide(L)'
;MLHSKRKTELDEFTMMNCDFHSKERSPVIYALSMKWFKTWENFICKDDDPPGPIDNSSICCMKNNQAVLKYGSHYCAISKEMYVYLKGIYGGGPDVAVQANANVIPSPSSTPRSSASGHSRTSSNTATDTQIVSVHAGCQQNLATPSQPSPSDKDKSP
;
A
#
# COMPACT_ATOMS: atom_id res chain seq x y z
N MET A 1 -2.31 -24.33 -8.12
CA MET A 1 -1.73 -23.85 -6.85
C MET A 1 -1.22 -22.41 -6.93
N LEU A 2 -0.42 -22.03 -7.94
CA LEU A 2 0.09 -20.66 -8.08
C LEU A 2 -1.01 -19.63 -8.42
N HIS A 3 -1.95 -19.98 -9.30
CA HIS A 3 -3.14 -19.16 -9.58
C HIS A 3 -3.97 -18.86 -8.32
N SER A 4 -4.18 -19.87 -7.46
CA SER A 4 -4.93 -19.72 -6.21
C SER A 4 -4.22 -18.78 -5.23
N LYS A 5 -2.89 -18.87 -5.12
CA LYS A 5 -2.09 -17.95 -4.28
C LYS A 5 -2.21 -16.49 -4.73
N ARG A 6 -2.05 -16.24 -6.03
CA ARG A 6 -2.19 -14.89 -6.62
C ARG A 6 -3.56 -14.29 -6.36
N LYS A 7 -4.61 -15.10 -6.52
CA LYS A 7 -5.98 -14.68 -6.24
C LYS A 7 -6.17 -14.29 -4.78
N THR A 8 -5.74 -15.15 -3.85
CA THR A 8 -5.86 -14.89 -2.42
C THR A 8 -5.11 -13.62 -2.01
N GLU A 9 -3.87 -13.45 -2.48
CA GLU A 9 -3.07 -12.25 -2.16
C GLU A 9 -3.71 -10.95 -2.66
N LEU A 10 -4.25 -10.95 -3.89
CA LEU A 10 -4.95 -9.79 -4.46
C LEU A 10 -6.25 -9.48 -3.71
N ASP A 11 -7.05 -10.51 -3.39
CA ASP A 11 -8.35 -10.36 -2.72
C ASP A 11 -8.15 -9.81 -1.29
N GLU A 12 -7.18 -10.34 -0.55
CA GLU A 12 -6.87 -9.87 0.81
C GLU A 12 -6.29 -8.45 0.80
N PHE A 13 -5.39 -8.13 -0.13
CA PHE A 13 -4.86 -6.77 -0.27
C PHE A 13 -5.96 -5.75 -0.59
N THR A 14 -6.85 -6.08 -1.53
CA THR A 14 -7.95 -5.20 -1.93
C THR A 14 -8.93 -4.99 -0.79
N MET A 15 -9.27 -6.06 -0.05
CA MET A 15 -10.13 -5.98 1.13
C MET A 15 -9.54 -5.05 2.20
N MET A 16 -8.24 -5.20 2.51
CA MET A 16 -7.57 -4.31 3.46
C MET A 16 -7.54 -2.85 2.99
N ASN A 17 -7.43 -2.60 1.68
CA ASN A 17 -7.48 -1.26 1.13
C ASN A 17 -8.87 -0.62 1.27
N CYS A 18 -9.93 -1.39 1.06
CA CYS A 18 -11.31 -0.95 1.31
C CYS A 18 -11.54 -0.64 2.79
N ASP A 19 -11.08 -1.52 3.69
CA ASP A 19 -11.21 -1.34 5.13
C ASP A 19 -10.49 -0.08 5.62
N PHE A 20 -9.30 0.22 5.07
CA PHE A 20 -8.54 1.43 5.40
C PHE A 20 -9.26 2.72 4.98
N HIS A 21 -9.96 2.72 3.85
CA HIS A 21 -10.75 3.88 3.43
C HIS A 21 -12.04 4.04 4.25
N SER A 22 -12.55 2.96 4.85
CA SER A 22 -13.80 2.97 5.61
C SER A 22 -13.63 3.29 7.11
N LYS A 23 -12.50 2.91 7.72
CA LYS A 23 -12.22 3.15 9.15
C LYS A 23 -11.24 4.32 9.29
N GLU A 24 -11.29 5.06 10.39
CA GLU A 24 -10.39 6.18 10.67
C GLU A 24 -8.95 5.85 10.25
N ARG A 25 -8.37 6.67 9.35
CA ARG A 25 -7.05 6.45 8.72
C ARG A 25 -6.04 5.98 9.77
N SER A 26 -5.45 4.79 9.58
CA SER A 26 -4.40 4.30 10.50
C SER A 26 -3.29 5.36 10.60
N PRO A 27 -2.88 5.79 11.81
CA PRO A 27 -1.89 6.84 11.98
C PRO A 27 -0.49 6.41 11.52
N VAL A 28 -0.29 5.11 11.28
CA VAL A 28 0.97 4.54 10.82
C VAL A 28 0.81 4.05 9.39
N ILE A 29 1.53 4.71 8.49
CA ILE A 29 1.67 4.33 7.08
C ILE A 29 3.09 3.76 6.91
N TYR A 30 3.26 2.78 6.04
CA TYR A 30 4.57 2.26 5.67
C TYR A 30 4.93 2.69 4.25
N ALA A 31 6.20 2.99 4.05
CA ALA A 31 6.77 3.15 2.72
C ALA A 31 7.27 1.79 2.21
N LEU A 32 6.77 1.40 1.04
CA LEU A 32 7.20 0.20 0.33
C LEU A 32 7.90 0.59 -0.96
N SER A 33 9.03 -0.04 -1.24
CA SER A 33 9.80 0.20 -2.47
C SER A 33 8.94 -0.02 -3.70
N MET A 34 8.83 1.00 -4.56
CA MET A 34 8.05 0.90 -5.80
C MET A 34 8.65 -0.17 -6.75
N LYS A 35 9.94 -0.48 -6.61
CA LYS A 35 10.59 -1.59 -7.34
C LYS A 35 9.99 -2.93 -6.92
N TRP A 36 9.93 -3.20 -5.62
CA TRP A 36 9.39 -4.45 -5.10
C TRP A 36 7.89 -4.57 -5.41
N PHE A 37 7.14 -3.49 -5.21
CA PHE A 37 5.70 -3.46 -5.49
C PHE A 37 5.39 -3.80 -6.96
N LYS A 38 6.15 -3.27 -7.92
CA LYS A 38 5.98 -3.62 -9.34
C LYS A 38 6.24 -5.09 -9.65
N THR A 39 7.21 -5.71 -8.97
CA THR A 39 7.46 -7.15 -9.11
C THR A 39 6.29 -7.95 -8.56
N TRP A 40 5.75 -7.54 -7.40
CA TRP A 40 4.55 -8.15 -6.84
C TRP A 40 3.31 -7.95 -7.74
N GLU A 41 3.11 -6.77 -8.32
CA GLU A 41 2.06 -6.54 -9.32
C GLU A 41 2.26 -7.43 -10.55
N ASN A 42 3.46 -7.53 -11.10
CA ASN A 42 3.70 -8.43 -12.23
C ASN A 42 3.39 -9.90 -11.85
N PHE A 43 3.77 -10.34 -10.65
CA PHE A 43 3.43 -11.67 -10.15
C PHE A 43 1.91 -11.92 -10.18
N ILE A 44 1.12 -11.01 -9.59
CA ILE A 44 -0.34 -11.19 -9.52
C ILE A 44 -1.04 -10.99 -10.88
N CYS A 45 -0.53 -10.12 -11.77
CA CYS A 45 -1.23 -9.72 -13.00
C CYS A 45 -0.74 -10.39 -14.29
N LYS A 46 0.50 -10.89 -14.33
CA LYS A 46 1.19 -11.35 -15.57
C LYS A 46 1.74 -12.78 -15.50
N ASP A 47 1.43 -13.54 -14.45
CA ASP A 47 1.95 -14.92 -14.27
C ASP A 47 3.49 -15.00 -14.14
N ASP A 48 4.14 -13.90 -13.74
CA ASP A 48 5.58 -13.86 -13.47
C ASP A 48 5.96 -14.65 -12.20
N ASP A 49 7.27 -14.75 -11.91
CA ASP A 49 7.79 -15.34 -10.68
C ASP A 49 7.38 -14.52 -9.43
N PRO A 50 7.19 -15.18 -8.26
CA PRO A 50 6.87 -14.48 -7.02
C PRO A 50 8.00 -13.52 -6.64
N PRO A 51 7.67 -12.34 -6.06
CA PRO A 51 8.70 -11.45 -5.57
C PRO A 51 9.52 -12.14 -4.47
N GLY A 52 10.80 -11.82 -4.42
CA GLY A 52 11.64 -12.20 -3.28
C GLY A 52 11.25 -11.43 -2.00
N PRO A 53 12.06 -11.55 -0.93
CA PRO A 53 11.83 -10.81 0.30
C PRO A 53 11.70 -9.30 0.05
N ILE A 54 10.88 -8.61 0.87
CA ILE A 54 10.71 -7.15 0.76
C ILE A 54 12.08 -6.48 0.89
N ASP A 55 12.41 -5.62 -0.07
CA ASP A 55 13.65 -4.85 -0.10
C ASP A 55 13.36 -3.35 -0.18
N ASN A 56 13.52 -2.68 0.96
CA ASN A 56 13.37 -1.23 1.11
C ASN A 56 14.71 -0.48 1.15
N SER A 57 15.85 -1.17 0.91
CA SER A 57 17.18 -0.55 0.99
C SER A 57 17.38 0.64 0.04
N SER A 58 16.68 0.64 -1.10
CA SER A 58 16.75 1.71 -2.10
C SER A 58 15.98 2.97 -1.70
N ILE A 59 15.02 2.86 -0.78
CA ILE A 59 14.15 3.96 -0.36
C ILE A 59 14.49 4.50 1.02
N CYS A 60 15.41 3.89 1.75
CA CYS A 60 15.78 4.33 3.09
C CYS A 60 17.30 4.38 3.32
N CYS A 61 17.70 5.04 4.38
CA CYS A 61 19.03 4.96 4.93
C CYS A 61 18.97 4.61 6.42
N MET A 62 19.97 3.89 6.92
CA MET A 62 20.07 3.58 8.34
C MET A 62 20.70 4.76 9.09
N LYS A 63 19.94 5.37 9.99
CA LYS A 63 20.40 6.44 10.88
C LYS A 63 20.11 6.02 12.32
N ASN A 64 21.15 5.90 13.15
CA ASN A 64 21.03 5.46 14.56
C ASN A 64 20.26 4.12 14.70
N ASN A 65 20.59 3.12 13.87
CA ASN A 65 19.88 1.84 13.78
C ASN A 65 18.38 1.91 13.42
N GLN A 66 17.89 3.06 12.97
CA GLN A 66 16.54 3.24 12.46
C GLN A 66 16.56 3.46 10.95
N ALA A 67 15.64 2.83 10.24
CA ALA A 67 15.46 3.05 8.81
C ALA A 67 14.68 4.35 8.59
N VAL A 68 15.33 5.33 7.99
CA VAL A 68 14.75 6.65 7.69
C VAL A 68 14.52 6.77 6.19
N LEU A 69 13.33 7.19 5.80
CA LEU A 69 12.96 7.38 4.39
C LEU A 69 13.89 8.40 3.71
N LYS A 70 14.42 8.03 2.55
CA LYS A 70 15.27 8.90 1.74
C LYS A 70 14.40 9.89 0.95
N TYR A 71 14.75 11.18 1.02
CA TYR A 71 14.08 12.21 0.22
C TYR A 71 14.19 11.93 -1.28
N GLY A 72 13.08 12.10 -2.02
CA GLY A 72 13.02 11.84 -3.46
C GLY A 72 13.10 10.37 -3.85
N SER A 73 13.00 9.44 -2.89
CA SER A 73 12.90 8.01 -3.20
C SER A 73 11.53 7.65 -3.80
N HIS A 74 11.52 6.66 -4.69
CA HIS A 74 10.28 6.15 -5.27
C HIS A 74 9.71 5.03 -4.40
N TYR A 75 8.72 5.39 -3.59
CA TYR A 75 7.99 4.46 -2.74
C TYR A 75 6.49 4.61 -2.95
N CYS A 76 5.74 3.60 -2.54
CA CYS A 76 4.30 3.66 -2.40
C CYS A 76 3.93 3.61 -0.90
N ALA A 77 2.86 4.31 -0.55
CA ALA A 77 2.33 4.31 0.81
C ALA A 77 1.35 3.15 0.98
N ILE A 78 1.52 2.34 2.02
CA ILE A 78 0.61 1.25 2.38
C ILE A 78 0.23 1.30 3.85
N SER A 79 -0.95 0.77 4.21
CA SER A 79 -1.35 0.71 5.60
C SER A 79 -0.46 -0.26 6.39
N LYS A 80 -0.45 -0.13 7.71
CA LYS A 80 0.24 -1.07 8.60
C LYS A 80 -0.20 -2.51 8.37
N GLU A 81 -1.51 -2.73 8.23
CA GLU A 81 -2.11 -4.05 8.08
C GLU A 81 -1.63 -4.71 6.77
N MET A 82 -1.61 -3.96 5.67
CA MET A 82 -1.07 -4.45 4.39
C MET A 82 0.41 -4.78 4.48
N TYR A 83 1.20 -3.92 5.13
CA TYR A 83 2.63 -4.15 5.27
C TYR A 83 2.91 -5.41 6.09
N VAL A 84 2.22 -5.59 7.22
CA VAL A 84 2.32 -6.78 8.06
C VAL A 84 1.92 -8.03 7.29
N TYR A 85 0.86 -7.95 6.48
CA TYR A 85 0.43 -9.06 5.63
C TYR A 85 1.50 -9.46 4.61
N LEU A 86 1.97 -8.51 3.78
CA LEU A 86 3.00 -8.78 2.76
C LEU A 86 4.28 -9.30 3.39
N LYS A 87 4.70 -8.71 4.52
CA LYS A 87 5.88 -9.15 5.28
C LYS A 87 5.68 -10.53 5.91
N GLY A 88 4.47 -10.90 6.29
CA GLY A 88 4.15 -12.23 6.82
C GLY A 88 4.34 -13.34 5.78
N ILE A 89 4.12 -13.03 4.50
CA ILE A 89 4.26 -13.99 3.39
C ILE A 89 5.69 -13.99 2.85
N TYR A 90 6.26 -12.81 2.62
CA TYR A 90 7.52 -12.64 1.88
C TYR A 90 8.73 -12.38 2.79
N GLY A 91 8.53 -11.91 4.03
CA GLY A 91 9.60 -11.48 4.91
C GLY A 91 10.34 -10.24 4.40
N GLY A 92 11.61 -10.09 4.79
CA GLY A 92 12.49 -9.01 4.34
C GLY A 92 12.52 -7.78 5.26
N GLY A 93 12.87 -6.63 4.68
CA GLY A 93 13.04 -5.35 5.37
C GLY A 93 13.94 -4.39 4.57
N PRO A 94 14.36 -3.27 5.17
CA PRO A 94 13.99 -2.76 6.49
C PRO A 94 12.59 -2.12 6.55
N ASP A 95 12.10 -1.91 7.77
CA ASP A 95 10.74 -1.38 8.04
C ASP A 95 10.78 0.15 8.04
N VAL A 96 10.11 0.77 7.06
CA VAL A 96 10.15 2.22 6.88
C VAL A 96 8.77 2.80 7.18
N ALA A 97 8.57 3.23 8.42
CA ALA A 97 7.32 3.88 8.83
C ALA A 97 7.31 5.36 8.44
N VAL A 98 6.24 5.78 7.77
CA VAL A 98 5.89 7.17 7.48
C VAL A 98 4.76 7.51 8.46
N GLN A 99 5.07 8.30 9.49
CA GLN A 99 4.04 8.72 10.44
C GLN A 99 3.06 9.64 9.71
N ALA A 100 1.82 9.20 9.53
CA ALA A 100 0.74 10.08 9.11
C ALA A 100 0.44 10.97 10.31
N ASN A 101 1.02 12.17 10.30
CA ASN A 101 0.85 13.25 11.27
C ASN A 101 -0.37 13.11 12.21
N ALA A 102 -0.22 12.36 13.29
CA ALA A 102 -1.07 12.58 14.46
C ALA A 102 -0.64 13.95 15.00
N ASN A 103 -1.57 14.89 15.04
CA ASN A 103 -1.43 16.15 15.75
C ASN A 103 -0.64 15.90 17.05
N VAL A 104 0.59 16.41 17.12
CA VAL A 104 1.29 16.56 18.38
C VAL A 104 0.46 17.59 19.15
N ILE A 105 -0.43 17.12 20.02
CA ILE A 105 -1.12 17.97 21.00
C ILE A 105 -0.02 18.46 21.95
N PRO A 106 0.33 19.76 21.97
CA PRO A 106 1.16 20.28 23.05
C PRO A 106 0.33 20.22 24.32
N SER A 107 0.92 19.65 25.36
CA SER A 107 0.42 19.43 26.72
C SER A 107 -0.53 20.53 27.25
N PRO A 108 -1.54 20.20 28.07
CA PRO A 108 -2.42 21.18 28.68
C PRO A 108 -1.71 21.87 29.84
N SER A 109 -1.21 23.09 29.63
CA SER A 109 -0.88 23.96 30.75
C SER A 109 -1.18 25.43 30.42
N SER A 110 -2.23 25.92 31.10
CA SER A 110 -2.46 27.31 31.54
C SER A 110 -3.23 28.25 30.61
N THR A 111 -4.51 28.44 30.93
CA THR A 111 -5.32 29.64 30.64
C THR A 111 -4.63 30.93 31.14
N PRO A 112 -4.88 32.14 30.57
CA PRO A 112 -6.18 32.81 30.74
C PRO A 112 -6.70 33.65 29.54
N ARG A 113 -8.04 33.64 29.43
CA ARG A 113 -9.01 34.71 29.07
C ARG A 113 -8.48 35.98 28.36
N SER A 114 -9.01 36.28 27.17
CA SER A 114 -9.60 37.59 26.81
C SER A 114 -10.34 37.54 25.47
N SER A 115 -11.49 38.22 25.45
CA SER A 115 -12.48 38.35 24.38
C SER A 115 -12.02 39.29 23.26
N ALA A 116 -12.32 38.97 21.99
CA ALA A 116 -12.74 39.93 20.95
C ALA A 116 -13.02 39.25 19.60
N SER A 117 -14.03 39.77 18.91
CA SER A 117 -14.60 39.40 17.62
C SER A 117 -13.63 39.22 16.46
N GLY A 118 -14.04 38.31 15.57
CA GLY A 118 -14.11 38.58 14.13
C GLY A 118 -13.03 37.92 13.27
N HIS A 119 -13.50 37.53 12.08
CA HIS A 119 -12.74 37.13 10.88
C HIS A 119 -12.49 35.63 10.71
N SER A 120 -13.42 35.02 9.97
CA SER A 120 -13.23 34.16 8.81
C SER A 120 -11.89 33.44 8.61
N ARG A 121 -12.03 32.17 8.23
CA ARG A 121 -11.04 31.22 7.68
C ARG A 121 -10.37 30.32 8.71
N THR A 122 -11.07 29.24 9.05
CA THR A 122 -10.40 27.99 9.43
C THR A 122 -11.03 26.86 8.64
N SER A 123 -10.58 26.68 7.38
CA SER A 123 -10.59 25.36 6.77
C SER A 123 -9.52 24.54 7.49
N SER A 124 -9.84 24.12 8.70
CA SER A 124 -9.09 23.16 9.49
C SER A 124 -9.31 21.77 8.86
N ASN A 125 -8.32 21.32 8.10
CA ASN A 125 -7.75 19.96 8.14
C ASN A 125 -6.98 19.71 6.84
N THR A 126 -5.72 20.14 6.78
CA THR A 126 -4.75 19.45 5.92
C THR A 126 -4.15 18.30 6.71
N ALA A 127 -4.95 17.27 6.99
CA ALA A 127 -4.39 15.94 7.11
C ALA A 127 -3.80 15.68 5.71
N THR A 128 -2.47 15.64 5.61
CA THR A 128 -1.76 15.25 4.40
C THR A 128 -2.32 13.90 3.97
N ASP A 129 -3.20 13.95 2.97
CA ASP A 129 -3.91 12.83 2.40
C ASP A 129 -2.90 11.95 1.69
N THR A 130 -2.19 11.15 2.47
CA THR A 130 -1.22 10.19 1.98
C THR A 130 -2.04 9.05 1.38
N GLN A 131 -2.32 9.16 0.09
CA GLN A 131 -3.09 8.18 -0.67
C GLN A 131 -2.38 6.83 -0.62
N ILE A 132 -3.07 5.81 -0.09
CA ILE A 132 -2.59 4.43 -0.08
C ILE A 132 -2.57 3.89 -1.51
N VAL A 133 -1.55 3.10 -1.85
CA VAL A 133 -1.40 2.53 -3.18
C VAL A 133 -2.57 1.62 -3.52
N SER A 134 -3.07 1.76 -4.74
CA SER A 134 -4.05 0.84 -5.31
C SER A 134 -3.37 0.00 -6.39
N VAL A 135 -3.74 -1.27 -6.45
CA VAL A 135 -3.33 -2.18 -7.54
C VAL A 135 -3.89 -1.71 -8.88
N HIS A 136 -3.16 -1.95 -9.97
CA HIS A 136 -3.65 -1.60 -11.30
C HIS A 136 -4.96 -2.33 -11.64
N ALA A 137 -5.92 -1.63 -12.24
CA ALA A 137 -7.25 -2.19 -12.54
C ALA A 137 -7.21 -3.43 -13.46
N GLY A 138 -6.17 -3.56 -14.30
CA GLY A 138 -5.96 -4.74 -15.17
C GLY A 138 -5.69 -6.04 -14.41
N CYS A 139 -5.19 -5.95 -13.18
CA CYS A 139 -4.88 -7.11 -12.33
C CYS A 139 -6.13 -7.83 -11.84
N GLN A 140 -7.23 -7.10 -11.65
CA GLN A 140 -8.52 -7.66 -11.27
C GLN A 140 -9.22 -8.38 -12.44
N GLN A 141 -8.85 -8.04 -13.69
CA GLN A 141 -9.50 -8.56 -14.91
C GLN A 141 -8.87 -9.88 -15.40
N ASN A 142 -7.56 -10.08 -15.23
CA ASN A 142 -6.86 -11.29 -15.69
C ASN A 142 -7.19 -12.57 -14.90
N LEU A 143 -7.75 -12.45 -13.69
CA LEU A 143 -8.16 -13.60 -12.87
C LEU A 143 -9.59 -14.09 -13.18
N ALA A 144 -10.36 -13.33 -13.97
CA ALA A 144 -11.77 -13.63 -14.26
C ALA A 144 -11.98 -14.38 -15.57
N THR A 145 -10.94 -14.69 -16.35
CA THR A 145 -11.10 -15.44 -17.61
C THR A 145 -10.89 -16.94 -17.35
N PRO A 146 -11.94 -17.78 -17.31
CA PRO A 146 -11.74 -19.21 -17.45
C PRO A 146 -11.16 -19.43 -18.86
N SER A 147 -10.02 -20.12 -18.94
CA SER A 147 -9.44 -20.58 -20.20
C SER A 147 -10.52 -21.32 -20.99
N GLN A 148 -11.11 -20.66 -21.99
CA GLN A 148 -11.99 -21.34 -22.94
C GLN A 148 -11.12 -22.31 -23.75
N PRO A 149 -11.50 -23.59 -23.86
CA PRO A 149 -10.81 -24.50 -24.76
C PRO A 149 -11.01 -23.99 -26.20
N SER A 150 -9.90 -23.87 -26.93
CA SER A 150 -9.87 -23.53 -28.35
C SER A 150 -10.87 -24.41 -29.12
N PRO A 151 -11.68 -23.84 -30.04
CA PRO A 151 -12.54 -24.66 -30.89
C PRO A 151 -11.65 -25.54 -31.77
N SER A 152 -11.69 -26.85 -31.50
CA SER A 152 -11.03 -27.86 -32.31
C SER A 152 -11.38 -27.64 -33.78
N ASP A 153 -10.33 -27.47 -34.58
CA ASP A 153 -10.40 -27.40 -36.03
C ASP A 153 -11.29 -28.54 -36.56
N LYS A 154 -12.30 -28.12 -37.33
CA LYS A 154 -13.05 -29.02 -38.20
C LYS A 154 -12.08 -29.61 -39.20
N ASP A 155 -11.54 -30.79 -38.90
CA ASP A 155 -10.90 -31.60 -39.92
C ASP A 155 -11.99 -32.16 -40.83
N LYS A 156 -12.11 -31.43 -41.93
CA LYS A 156 -12.73 -31.78 -43.18
C LYS A 156 -11.99 -32.97 -43.78
N SER A 157 -12.70 -34.07 -44.06
CA SER A 157 -12.62 -34.84 -45.31
C SER A 157 -13.23 -36.24 -45.16
N PRO A 158 -13.47 -36.96 -46.25
CA PRO A 158 -13.82 -36.55 -47.62
C PRO A 158 -15.25 -36.95 -48.03
#